data_AF-A0A844AS03-F1
#
_entry.id   AF-A0A844AS03-F1
#
_cell.length_a   1.000
_cell.length_b   1.000
_cell.length_c   1.000
_cell.angle_alpha   90.00
_cell.angle_beta   90.00
_cell.angle_gamma   90.00
#
_symmetry.space_group_name_H-M   'P 1'
#
loop_
_entity.id
_entity.type
_entity.pdbx_description
1 polymer ?
#
loop_
_entity_poly.entity_id
_entity_poly.type
_entity_poly.pdbx_seq_one_letter_code
_entity_poly.pdbx_strand_id
1 'polypeptide(L)'
;MLQNWPPVKTTPIPHNGLRIRALASGCAAVLLVPFGLAPCAGALSKLATVLGWGNAADLLEQFAVLMTLTLIGVLPSLLLAVPLARLAMRWGRAGWLSAILSGAVVGYVFFAYILELEFQGQIIGTGFGLAYGALFWLGARLAAPEAFIVRDPPGKNM
;
A
#
# COMPACT_ATOMS: atom_id res chain seq x y z
N MET A 1 2.62 27.41 -3.45
CA MET A 1 3.83 26.61 -3.16
C MET A 1 3.40 25.24 -2.64
N LEU A 2 3.99 24.14 -3.13
CA LEU A 2 3.81 22.80 -2.56
C LEU A 2 4.63 22.70 -1.26
N GLN A 3 4.13 23.28 -0.16
CA GLN A 3 4.80 23.18 1.13
C GLN A 3 4.52 21.80 1.75
N ASN A 4 5.57 21.08 2.16
CA ASN A 4 5.55 19.75 2.81
C ASN A 4 5.15 18.57 1.92
N TRP A 5 5.97 18.29 0.91
CA TRP A 5 5.85 17.11 0.06
C TRP A 5 6.87 16.04 0.47
N PRO A 6 6.47 14.78 0.72
CA PRO A 6 5.11 14.25 0.76
C PRO A 6 4.35 14.63 2.06
N PRO A 7 3.03 14.89 1.99
CA PRO A 7 2.26 15.44 3.11
C PRO A 7 1.99 14.42 4.21
N VAL A 8 2.39 14.76 5.45
CA VAL A 8 2.09 13.95 6.65
C VAL A 8 0.62 14.08 7.06
N LYS A 9 -0.02 15.21 6.75
CA LYS A 9 -1.46 15.46 6.93
C LYS A 9 -2.02 16.06 5.64
N THR A 10 -3.29 15.78 5.34
CA THR A 10 -3.97 16.30 4.15
C THR A 10 -5.02 17.33 4.54
N THR A 11 -5.48 18.16 3.60
CA THR A 11 -6.73 18.90 3.86
C THR A 11 -7.93 17.96 3.81
N PRO A 12 -8.97 18.18 4.63
CA PRO A 12 -10.23 17.45 4.52
C PRO A 12 -10.73 17.43 3.07
N ILE A 13 -11.09 16.25 2.55
CA ILE A 13 -11.58 16.11 1.17
C ILE A 13 -13.10 16.31 1.18
N PRO A 14 -13.63 17.43 0.64
CA PRO A 14 -15.05 17.76 0.78
C PRO A 14 -15.93 16.83 -0.08
N HIS A 15 -15.48 16.50 -1.29
CA HIS A 15 -16.30 15.75 -2.24
C HIS A 15 -16.21 14.24 -2.02
N ASN A 16 -17.37 13.58 -1.97
CA ASN A 16 -17.45 12.13 -1.82
C ASN A 16 -16.92 11.39 -3.07
N GLY A 17 -17.11 11.95 -4.27
CA GLY A 17 -16.60 11.37 -5.53
C GLY A 17 -15.07 11.27 -5.58
N LEU A 18 -14.36 12.30 -5.14
CA LEU A 18 -12.88 12.29 -5.06
C LEU A 18 -12.37 11.22 -4.08
N ARG A 19 -13.05 11.07 -2.93
CA ARG A 19 -12.73 10.01 -1.95
C ARG A 19 -12.90 8.62 -2.53
N ILE A 20 -14.02 8.36 -3.22
CA ILE A 20 -14.27 7.06 -3.85
C ILE A 20 -13.23 6.75 -4.92
N ARG A 21 -12.87 7.73 -5.78
CA ARG A 21 -11.85 7.55 -6.81
C ARG A 21 -10.48 7.20 -6.20
N ALA A 22 -10.06 7.94 -5.17
CA ALA A 22 -8.81 7.69 -4.47
C ALA A 22 -8.79 6.31 -3.78
N LEU A 23 -9.89 5.92 -3.14
CA LEU A 23 -10.01 4.60 -2.51
C LEU A 23 -9.97 3.48 -3.54
N ALA A 24 -10.74 3.61 -4.63
CA ALA A 24 -10.80 2.62 -5.68
C ALA A 24 -9.44 2.40 -6.35
N SER A 25 -8.71 3.48 -6.67
CA SER A 25 -7.38 3.37 -7.26
C SER A 25 -6.33 2.84 -6.28
N GLY A 26 -6.40 3.23 -5.00
CA GLY A 26 -5.55 2.67 -3.96
C GLY A 26 -5.77 1.16 -3.79
N CYS A 27 -7.04 0.73 -3.74
CA CYS A 27 -7.38 -0.70 -3.68
C CYS A 27 -6.90 -1.44 -4.94
N ALA A 28 -7.13 -0.87 -6.12
CA ALA A 28 -6.67 -1.43 -7.38
C ALA A 28 -5.15 -1.58 -7.42
N ALA A 29 -4.39 -0.59 -6.92
CA ALA A 29 -2.93 -0.68 -6.84
C ALA A 29 -2.47 -1.84 -5.94
N VAL A 30 -3.06 -1.97 -4.75
CA VAL A 30 -2.74 -3.03 -3.79
C VAL A 30 -3.11 -4.43 -4.32
N LEU A 31 -4.12 -4.54 -5.20
CA LEU A 31 -4.51 -5.81 -5.82
C LEU A 31 -3.72 -6.14 -7.08
N LEU A 32 -3.59 -5.19 -7.99
CA LEU A 32 -3.02 -5.41 -9.33
C LEU A 32 -1.50 -5.47 -9.30
N VAL A 33 -0.83 -4.67 -8.46
CA VAL A 33 0.64 -4.65 -8.41
C VAL A 33 1.21 -6.01 -8.00
N PRO A 34 0.75 -6.66 -6.91
CA PRO A 34 1.27 -7.98 -6.56
C PRO A 34 0.86 -9.05 -7.54
N PHE A 35 -0.37 -8.96 -8.06
CA PHE A 35 -0.86 -9.89 -9.06
C PHE A 35 -0.02 -9.85 -10.34
N GLY A 36 0.48 -8.67 -10.73
CA GLY A 36 1.43 -8.53 -11.85
C GLY A 36 2.86 -8.90 -11.48
N LEU A 37 3.31 -8.55 -10.28
CA LEU A 37 4.70 -8.81 -9.85
C LEU A 37 5.00 -10.30 -9.64
N ALA A 38 4.05 -11.09 -9.15
CA ALA A 38 4.24 -12.53 -8.95
C ALA A 38 4.60 -13.29 -10.25
N PRO A 39 3.83 -13.20 -11.36
CA PRO A 39 4.19 -13.86 -12.61
C PRO A 39 5.45 -13.24 -13.25
N CYS A 40 5.69 -11.93 -13.11
CA CYS A 40 6.94 -11.31 -13.56
C CYS A 40 8.15 -11.88 -12.83
N ALA A 41 8.08 -12.03 -11.50
CA ALA A 41 9.13 -12.64 -10.71
C ALA A 41 9.35 -14.11 -11.07
N GLY A 42 8.28 -14.87 -11.32
CA GLY A 42 8.38 -16.25 -11.81
C GLY A 42 9.03 -16.36 -13.19
N ALA A 43 8.71 -15.46 -14.11
CA ALA A 43 9.35 -15.40 -15.43
C ALA A 43 10.84 -15.02 -15.34
N LEU A 44 11.17 -14.04 -14.49
CA LEU A 44 12.55 -13.64 -14.22
C LEU A 44 13.35 -14.75 -13.52
N SER A 45 12.74 -15.52 -12.63
CA SER A 45 13.39 -16.67 -11.98
C SER A 45 13.82 -17.70 -13.03
N LYS A 46 12.93 -18.08 -13.94
CA LYS A 46 13.28 -18.97 -15.07
C LYS A 46 14.41 -18.44 -15.92
N LEU A 47 14.40 -17.14 -16.23
CA LEU A 47 15.47 -16.50 -16.99
C LEU A 47 16.80 -16.54 -16.23
N ALA A 48 16.78 -16.25 -14.92
CA ALA A 48 17.96 -16.33 -14.06
C ALA A 48 18.52 -17.76 -13.97
N THR A 49 17.66 -18.78 -13.93
CA THR A 49 18.08 -20.19 -13.99
C THR A 49 18.81 -20.50 -15.30
N VAL A 50 18.26 -20.07 -16.45
CA VAL A 50 18.88 -20.26 -17.77
C VAL A 50 20.23 -19.55 -17.87
N LEU A 51 20.39 -18.39 -17.22
CA LEU A 51 21.63 -17.62 -17.17
C LEU A 51 22.64 -18.12 -16.12
N GLY A 52 22.30 -19.16 -15.35
CA GLY A 52 23.17 -19.72 -14.31
C GLY A 52 23.26 -18.88 -13.03
N TRP A 53 22.33 -17.94 -12.81
CA TRP A 53 22.26 -17.10 -11.61
C TRP A 53 21.44 -17.78 -10.50
N GLY A 54 21.92 -18.92 -9.99
CA GLY A 54 21.18 -19.77 -9.04
C GLY A 54 20.58 -19.02 -7.85
N ASN A 55 21.41 -18.25 -7.12
CA ASN A 55 20.94 -17.48 -5.97
C ASN A 55 19.85 -16.45 -6.32
N ALA A 56 19.92 -15.84 -7.51
CA ALA A 56 18.91 -14.86 -7.94
C ALA A 56 17.59 -15.55 -8.32
N ALA A 57 17.67 -16.74 -8.94
CA ALA A 57 16.50 -17.53 -9.27
C ALA A 57 15.71 -17.95 -8.02
N ASP A 58 16.41 -18.42 -6.98
CA ASP A 58 15.80 -18.83 -5.71
C ASP A 58 15.11 -17.66 -5.00
N LEU A 59 15.76 -16.49 -4.94
CA LEU A 59 15.19 -15.30 -4.33
C LEU A 59 13.94 -14.82 -5.08
N LEU A 60 13.96 -14.87 -6.42
CA LEU A 60 12.81 -14.49 -7.24
C LEU A 60 11.63 -15.47 -7.09
N GLU A 61 11.92 -16.76 -6.97
CA GLU A 61 10.90 -17.78 -6.72
C GLU A 61 10.25 -17.60 -5.34
N GLN A 62 11.06 -17.41 -4.29
CA GLN A 62 10.56 -17.12 -2.94
C GLN A 62 9.73 -15.83 -2.91
N PHE A 63 10.17 -14.79 -3.61
CA PHE A 63 9.42 -13.54 -3.74
C PHE A 63 8.08 -13.75 -4.46
N ALA A 64 8.05 -14.52 -5.54
CA ALA A 64 6.81 -14.82 -6.27
C ALA A 64 5.79 -15.58 -5.40
N VAL A 65 6.26 -16.57 -4.62
CA VAL A 65 5.43 -17.32 -3.66
C VAL A 65 4.89 -16.39 -2.57
N LEU A 66 5.76 -15.58 -1.96
CA LEU A 66 5.36 -14.61 -0.93
C LEU A 66 4.30 -13.64 -1.45
N MET A 67 4.50 -13.05 -2.63
CA MET A 67 3.52 -12.13 -3.24
C MET A 67 2.17 -12.80 -3.46
N THR A 68 2.17 -14.07 -3.88
CA THR A 68 0.96 -14.86 -4.07
C THR A 68 0.24 -15.14 -2.75
N LEU A 69 0.97 -15.49 -1.70
CA LEU A 69 0.41 -15.69 -0.35
C LEU A 69 -0.17 -14.40 0.22
N THR A 70 0.51 -13.27 0.03
CA THR A 70 0.01 -11.99 0.55
C THR A 70 -1.31 -11.55 -0.08
N LEU A 71 -1.60 -11.92 -1.34
CA LEU A 71 -2.88 -11.62 -1.99
C LEU A 71 -4.08 -12.21 -1.25
N ILE A 72 -3.91 -13.37 -0.60
CA ILE A 72 -4.95 -14.01 0.22
C ILE A 72 -5.33 -13.08 1.40
N GLY A 73 -4.34 -12.39 1.98
CA GLY A 73 -4.53 -11.45 3.09
C GLY A 73 -4.96 -10.05 2.69
N VAL A 74 -4.74 -9.64 1.43
CA VAL A 74 -5.10 -8.31 0.93
C VAL A 74 -6.61 -8.08 0.95
N LEU A 75 -7.40 -9.05 0.47
CA LEU A 75 -8.86 -8.94 0.41
C LEU A 75 -9.52 -8.65 1.77
N PRO A 76 -9.31 -9.47 2.83
CA PRO A 76 -9.88 -9.17 4.15
C PRO A 76 -9.32 -7.87 4.74
N SER A 77 -8.06 -7.56 4.48
CA SER A 77 -7.44 -6.30 4.91
C SER A 77 -8.11 -5.07 4.30
N LEU A 78 -8.49 -5.12 3.02
CA LEU A 78 -9.19 -4.03 2.34
C LEU A 78 -10.58 -3.77 2.92
N LEU A 79 -11.31 -4.81 3.34
CA LEU A 79 -12.63 -4.66 3.97
C LEU A 79 -12.55 -3.81 5.24
N LEU A 80 -11.46 -3.94 6.01
CA LEU A 80 -11.21 -3.18 7.23
C LEU A 80 -10.58 -1.81 6.94
N ALA A 81 -9.65 -1.75 5.99
CA ALA A 81 -8.88 -0.54 5.71
C ALA A 81 -9.67 0.54 4.94
N VAL A 82 -10.57 0.15 4.03
CA VAL A 82 -11.37 1.10 3.21
C VAL A 82 -12.23 2.05 4.05
N PRO A 83 -13.05 1.60 5.02
CA PRO A 83 -13.85 2.52 5.84
C PRO A 83 -12.98 3.48 6.66
N LEU A 84 -11.86 2.98 7.23
CA LEU A 84 -10.91 3.79 7.98
C LEU A 84 -10.20 4.83 7.10
N ALA A 85 -9.77 4.43 5.90
CA ALA A 85 -9.18 5.33 4.93
C ALA A 85 -10.17 6.43 4.50
N ARG A 86 -11.45 6.09 4.30
CA ARG A 86 -12.50 7.06 3.98
C ARG A 86 -12.72 8.08 5.10
N LEU A 87 -12.65 7.64 6.35
CA LEU A 87 -12.76 8.50 7.54
C LEU A 87 -11.53 9.42 7.68
N ALA A 88 -10.33 8.87 7.51
CA ALA A 88 -9.07 9.62 7.52
C ALA A 88 -9.05 10.71 6.45
N MET A 89 -9.52 10.38 5.24
CA MET A 89 -9.70 11.34 4.13
C MET A 89 -10.70 12.45 4.44
N ARG A 90 -11.79 12.12 5.15
CA ARG A 90 -12.80 13.11 5.59
C ARG A 90 -12.23 14.09 6.61
N TRP A 91 -11.30 13.66 7.46
CA TRP A 91 -10.70 14.48 8.52
C TRP A 91 -9.37 15.12 8.17
N GLY A 92 -8.86 14.95 6.94
CA GLY A 92 -7.56 15.51 6.55
C GLY A 92 -6.37 14.80 7.22
N ARG A 93 -6.53 13.51 7.55
CA ARG A 93 -5.48 12.69 8.17
C ARG A 93 -4.97 11.60 7.24
N ALA A 94 -5.22 11.70 5.94
CA ALA A 94 -4.83 10.70 4.94
C ALA A 94 -3.41 10.96 4.39
N GLY A 95 -2.44 11.17 5.28
CA GLY A 95 -1.04 11.36 4.89
C GLY A 95 -0.35 10.06 4.49
N TRP A 96 0.83 10.18 3.88
CA TRP A 96 1.64 9.01 3.48
C TRP A 96 2.05 8.19 4.71
N LEU A 97 2.49 8.86 5.78
CA LEU A 97 2.97 8.21 6.99
C LEU A 97 1.86 7.39 7.67
N SER A 98 0.65 7.95 7.77
CA SER A 98 -0.50 7.22 8.34
C SER A 98 -0.86 5.98 7.52
N ALA A 99 -0.77 6.05 6.19
CA ALA A 99 -1.08 4.91 5.31
C ALA A 99 -0.02 3.80 5.44
N ILE A 100 1.26 4.16 5.51
CA ILE A 100 2.36 3.21 5.71
C ILE A 100 2.27 2.54 7.07
N LEU A 101 2.10 3.32 8.15
CA LEU A 101 1.99 2.78 9.51
C LEU A 101 0.75 1.91 9.68
N SER A 102 -0.40 2.30 9.12
CA SER A 102 -1.59 1.45 9.17
C SER A 102 -1.39 0.15 8.38
N GLY A 103 -0.70 0.21 7.24
CA GLY A 103 -0.30 -0.96 6.47
C GLY A 103 0.59 -1.89 7.30
N ALA A 104 1.59 -1.36 8.01
CA ALA A 104 2.48 -2.12 8.89
C ALA A 104 1.71 -2.89 9.97
N VAL A 105 0.79 -2.20 10.66
CA VAL A 105 -0.04 -2.80 11.71
C VAL A 105 -0.93 -3.90 11.15
N VAL A 106 -1.57 -3.67 10.00
CA VAL A 106 -2.41 -4.68 9.35
C VAL A 106 -1.58 -5.90 8.93
N GLY A 107 -0.40 -5.68 8.35
CA GLY A 107 0.52 -6.75 7.96
C GLY A 107 1.01 -7.57 9.16
N TYR A 108 1.39 -6.89 10.25
CA TYR A 108 1.77 -7.54 11.50
C TYR A 108 0.61 -8.39 12.04
N VAL A 109 -0.59 -7.82 12.16
CA VAL A 109 -1.75 -8.53 12.71
C VAL A 109 -2.12 -9.74 11.86
N PHE A 110 -2.10 -9.61 10.54
CA PHE A 110 -2.39 -10.73 9.64
C PHE A 110 -1.38 -11.87 9.80
N PHE A 111 -0.09 -11.57 9.80
CA PHE A 111 0.94 -12.61 9.91
C PHE A 111 1.04 -13.21 11.31
N ALA A 112 0.82 -12.41 12.37
CA ALA A 112 0.89 -12.86 13.75
C ALA A 112 -0.34 -13.67 14.19
N TYR A 113 -1.54 -13.23 13.80
CA TYR A 113 -2.80 -13.79 14.34
C TYR A 113 -3.62 -14.61 13.34
N ILE A 114 -3.45 -14.42 12.02
CA ILE A 114 -4.20 -15.18 11.02
C ILE A 114 -3.35 -16.32 10.46
N LEU A 115 -2.07 -16.06 10.15
CA LEU A 115 -1.15 -17.08 9.68
C LEU A 115 -0.35 -17.76 10.80
N GLU A 116 -0.47 -17.26 12.04
CA GLU A 116 0.21 -17.79 13.24
C GLU A 116 1.72 -18.00 13.03
N LEU A 117 2.37 -17.10 12.28
CA LEU A 117 3.78 -17.22 11.96
C LEU A 117 4.65 -16.75 13.13
N GLU A 118 5.81 -17.40 13.28
CA GLU A 118 6.83 -17.03 14.25
C GLU A 118 7.39 -15.61 14.00
N PHE A 119 8.17 -15.10 14.95
CA PHE A 119 8.67 -13.72 14.96
C PHE A 119 9.29 -13.27 13.61
N GLN A 120 10.03 -14.14 12.93
CA GLN A 120 10.59 -13.84 11.60
C GLN A 120 9.50 -13.60 10.55
N GLY A 121 8.44 -14.42 10.53
CA GLY A 121 7.30 -14.24 9.64
C GLY A 121 6.51 -12.96 9.95
N GLN A 122 6.44 -12.56 11.23
CA GLN A 122 5.80 -11.30 11.64
C GLN A 122 6.56 -10.07 11.13
N ILE A 123 7.90 -10.10 11.17
CA ILE A 123 8.74 -9.03 10.60
C ILE A 123 8.50 -8.93 9.10
N ILE A 124 8.49 -10.07 8.39
CA ILE A 124 8.23 -10.12 6.95
C ILE A 124 6.84 -9.56 6.64
N GLY A 125 5.81 -9.99 7.38
CA GLY A 125 4.43 -9.49 7.25
C GLY A 125 4.31 -7.99 7.48
N THR A 126 5.03 -7.46 8.47
CA THR A 126 5.10 -6.01 8.73
C THR A 126 5.75 -5.27 7.55
N GLY A 127 6.83 -5.82 7.00
CA GLY A 127 7.51 -5.30 5.82
C GLY A 127 6.59 -5.22 4.60
N PHE A 128 5.85 -6.30 4.31
CA PHE A 128 4.83 -6.29 3.27
C PHE A 128 3.73 -5.27 3.56
N GLY A 129 3.24 -5.22 4.80
CA GLY A 129 2.25 -4.24 5.24
C GLY A 129 2.67 -2.79 4.96
N LEU A 130 3.92 -2.43 5.27
CA LEU A 130 4.49 -1.11 4.95
C LEU A 130 4.46 -0.84 3.44
N ALA A 131 4.91 -1.81 2.63
CA ALA A 131 4.94 -1.69 1.18
C ALA A 131 3.53 -1.54 0.58
N TYR A 132 2.57 -2.32 1.06
CA TYR A 132 1.17 -2.25 0.65
C TYR A 132 0.50 -0.93 1.06
N GLY A 133 0.79 -0.42 2.26
CA GLY A 133 0.33 0.91 2.69
C GLY A 133 0.87 2.03 1.81
N ALA A 134 2.15 1.94 1.40
CA ALA A 134 2.76 2.87 0.46
C ALA A 134 2.12 2.78 -0.93
N LEU A 135 1.91 1.56 -1.45
CA LEU A 135 1.25 1.32 -2.75
C LEU A 135 -0.18 1.85 -2.76
N PHE A 136 -0.94 1.62 -1.69
CA PHE A 136 -2.28 2.18 -1.54
C PHE A 136 -2.26 3.70 -1.64
N TRP A 137 -1.38 4.35 -0.88
CA TRP A 137 -1.27 5.80 -0.87
C TRP A 137 -0.84 6.35 -2.23
N LEU A 138 0.14 5.72 -2.89
CA LEU A 138 0.57 6.11 -4.23
C LEU A 138 -0.56 5.97 -5.26
N GLY A 139 -1.27 4.85 -5.26
CA GLY A 139 -2.43 4.62 -6.14
C GLY A 139 -3.55 5.62 -5.89
N ALA A 140 -3.88 5.88 -4.63
CA ALA A 140 -4.88 6.86 -4.23
C ALA A 140 -4.51 8.28 -4.69
N ARG A 141 -3.22 8.63 -4.56
CA ARG A 141 -2.69 9.92 -4.96
C ARG A 141 -2.68 10.13 -6.46
N LEU A 142 -2.25 9.14 -7.24
CA LEU A 142 -2.17 9.25 -8.70
C LEU A 142 -3.55 9.52 -9.33
N ALA A 143 -4.62 8.96 -8.76
CA ALA A 143 -5.98 9.17 -9.25
C ALA A 143 -6.63 10.47 -8.76
N ALA A 144 -6.22 10.98 -7.61
CA ALA A 144 -6.79 12.18 -6.99
C ALA A 144 -5.70 13.06 -6.36
N PRO A 145 -4.78 13.64 -7.15
CA PRO A 145 -3.64 14.37 -6.61
C PRO A 145 -4.07 15.58 -5.76
N GLU A 146 -5.18 16.22 -6.13
CA GLU A 146 -5.77 17.37 -5.43
C GLU A 146 -6.21 17.07 -4.00
N ALA A 147 -6.52 15.81 -3.69
CA ALA A 147 -6.93 15.35 -2.37
C ALA A 147 -5.75 15.23 -1.39
N PHE A 148 -4.51 15.26 -1.89
CA PHE A 148 -3.28 15.09 -1.12
C PHE A 148 -2.37 16.32 -1.20
N ILE A 149 -2.97 17.51 -1.23
CA ILE A 149 -2.26 18.79 -1.13
C ILE A 149 -2.66 19.45 0.18
N VAL A 150 -1.71 20.09 0.86
CA VAL A 150 -2.02 20.98 1.98
C VAL A 150 -2.41 22.33 1.39
N ARG A 151 -3.69 22.69 1.44
CA ARG A 151 -4.15 24.05 1.08
C ARG A 151 -4.06 24.93 2.32
N ASP A 152 -3.53 26.14 2.16
CA ASP A 152 -3.62 27.16 3.21
C ASP A 152 -5.10 27.49 3.47
N PRO A 153 -5.45 27.82 4.73
CA PRO A 153 -6.78 28.32 5.03
C PRO A 153 -7.06 29.59 4.20
N PRO A 154 -8.31 29.76 3.72
CA PRO A 154 -8.68 30.98 2.99
C PRO A 154 -8.45 32.19 3.90
N GLY A 155 -7.52 33.07 3.51
CA GLY A 155 -7.17 34.30 4.25
C GLY A 155 -5.69 34.55 4.53
N LYS A 156 -4.78 33.66 4.14
CA LYS A 156 -3.32 33.86 4.39
C LYS A 156 -2.55 34.62 3.30
N ASN A 157 -3.19 34.94 2.17
CA ASN A 157 -2.61 35.65 1.03
C ASN A 157 -3.32 36.99 0.73
N MET A 158 -3.94 37.61 1.74
CA MET A 158 -4.36 39.01 1.68
C MET A 158 -3.44 39.83 2.57
#